data_AF-A0A2M9WQI3-F1
#
_entry.id   AF-A0A2M9WQI3-F1
#
_cell.length_a   1.000
_cell.length_b   1.000
_cell.length_c   1.000
_cell.angle_alpha   90.00
_cell.angle_beta   90.00
_cell.angle_gamma   90.00
#
_symmetry.space_group_name_H-M   'P 1'
#
loop_
_entity.id
_entity.type
_entity.pdbx_description
1 polymer ?
#
loop_
_entity_poly.entity_id
_entity_poly.type
_entity_poly.pdbx_seq_one_letter_code
_entity_poly.pdbx_strand_id
1 'polypeptide(L)' 'MPIIRRSFNKYLEKMGYWSLLIIFIVYVFFDIWLWLKTSNITTNFWLSFIMSNIAGIVALFRTYLDIKHHE' A
#
# COMPACT_ATOMS: atom_id res chain seq x y z
N MET A 1 0.27 32.25 10.62
CA MET A 1 1.74 32.06 10.47
C MET A 1 2.04 31.11 9.31
N PRO A 2 2.58 31.61 8.18
CA PRO A 2 2.80 30.82 6.97
C PRO A 2 3.92 29.75 7.10
N ILE A 3 4.91 29.99 7.98
CA ILE A 3 6.05 29.08 8.19
C ILE A 3 5.61 27.77 8.84
N ILE A 4 4.70 27.84 9.83
CA ILE A 4 4.15 26.67 10.53
C ILE A 4 3.35 25.80 9.56
N ARG A 5 2.54 26.41 8.69
CA ARG A 5 1.75 25.70 7.67
C ARG A 5 2.65 24.94 6.67
N ARG A 6 3.76 25.57 6.23
CA ARG A 6 4.72 24.96 5.32
C ARG A 6 5.48 23.78 5.96
N SER A 7 5.84 23.89 7.23
CA SER A 7 6.45 22.78 7.98
C SER A 7 5.47 21.63 8.22
N PHE A 8 4.21 21.94 8.48
CA PHE A 8 3.16 20.94 8.75
C PHE A 8 2.81 20.13 7.50
N ASN A 9 2.66 20.78 6.34
CA ASN A 9 2.43 20.09 5.06
C ASN A 9 3.59 19.14 4.71
N LYS A 10 4.84 19.57 4.92
CA LYS A 10 6.02 18.74 4.67
C LYS A 10 6.10 17.52 5.59
N TYR A 11 5.58 17.63 6.82
CA TYR A 11 5.44 16.50 7.74
C TYR A 11 4.32 15.54 7.33
N LEU A 12 3.18 16.07 6.87
CA LEU A 12 2.05 15.28 6.37
C LEU A 12 2.41 14.50 5.10
N GLU A 13 3.12 15.11 4.15
CA GLU A 13 3.68 14.42 2.97
C GLU A 13 4.55 13.25 3.40
N LYS A 14 5.49 13.49 4.32
CA LYS A 14 6.40 12.46 4.81
C LYS A 14 5.61 11.30 5.45
N MET A 15 4.62 11.60 6.30
CA MET A 15 3.71 10.59 6.89
C MET A 15 2.90 9.83 5.85
N GLY A 16 2.45 10.49 4.79
CA GLY A 16 1.77 9.86 3.65
C GLY A 16 2.64 8.80 2.98
N TYR A 17 3.90 9.12 2.67
CA TYR A 17 4.84 8.16 2.09
C TYR A 17 5.16 6.99 3.02
N TRP A 18 5.18 7.20 4.35
CA TRP A 18 5.27 6.09 5.32
C TRP A 18 4.03 5.17 5.26
N SER A 19 2.84 5.72 5.02
CA SER A 19 1.62 4.93 4.84
C SER A 19 1.70 4.03 3.60
N LEU A 20 2.21 4.54 2.47
CA LEU A 20 2.47 3.74 1.27
C LEU A 20 3.44 2.58 1.55
N LEU A 21 4.52 2.84 2.30
CA LEU A 21 5.49 1.82 2.68
C LEU A 21 4.84 0.72 3.54
N ILE A 22 3.99 1.09 4.51
CA ILE A 22 3.30 0.14 5.38
C ILE A 22 2.34 -0.73 4.57
N ILE A 23 1.55 -0.14 3.68
CA ILE A 23 0.61 -0.88 2.81
C ILE A 23 1.38 -1.89 1.94
N PHE A 24 2.49 -1.45 1.34
CA PHE A 24 3.35 -2.33 0.55
C PHE A 24 3.88 -3.51 1.37
N ILE A 25 4.42 -3.25 2.56
CA ILE A 25 4.95 -4.30 3.46
C ILE A 25 3.86 -5.31 3.85
N VAL A 26 2.66 -4.84 4.20
CA VAL A 26 1.53 -5.72 4.58
C VAL A 26 1.16 -6.65 3.43
N TYR A 27 1.11 -6.14 2.19
CA TYR A 27 0.81 -6.96 1.02
C TYR A 27 1.90 -7.99 0.71
N VAL A 28 3.18 -7.60 0.83
CA VAL A 28 4.29 -8.55 0.69
C VAL A 28 4.20 -9.67 1.72
N PHE A 29 3.90 -9.35 2.99
CA PHE A 29 3.71 -10.38 4.02
C PHE A 29 2.50 -11.27 3.74
N PHE A 30 1.40 -10.70 3.24
CA PHE A 30 0.21 -11.47 2.87
C PHE A 30 0.51 -12.45 1.72
N ASP A 31 1.23 -12.02 0.70
CA ASP A 31 1.63 -12.85 -0.43
C ASP A 31 2.58 -13.98 -0.01
N ILE A 32 3.56 -13.69 0.87
CA ILE A 32 4.44 -14.72 1.47
C ILE A 32 3.61 -15.74 2.27
N TRP A 33 2.66 -15.27 3.07
CA TRP A 33 1.77 -16.16 3.84
C TRP A 33 0.90 -17.03 2.92
N LEU A 34 0.36 -16.46 1.85
CA LEU A 34 -0.44 -17.19 0.85
C LEU A 34 0.39 -18.30 0.19
N TRP A 35 1.66 -17.99 -0.13
CA TRP A 35 2.63 -18.95 -0.66
C TRP A 35 2.92 -20.08 0.33
N LEU A 36 3.22 -19.76 1.59
CA LEU A 36 3.54 -20.77 2.62
C LEU A 36 2.36 -21.67 2.97
N LYS A 37 1.13 -21.14 2.91
CA LYS A 37 -0.08 -21.89 3.22
C LYS A 37 -0.49 -22.85 2.11
N THR A 38 -0.07 -22.59 0.87
CA THR A 38 -0.53 -23.34 -0.31
C THR A 38 0.43 -24.48 -0.61
N SER A 39 0.04 -25.72 -0.29
CA SER A 39 0.83 -26.91 -0.61
C SER A 39 0.70 -27.38 -2.06
N ASN A 40 -0.41 -27.03 -2.74
CA ASN A 40 -0.66 -27.34 -4.15
C ASN A 40 -1.11 -26.09 -4.90
N ILE A 41 -0.26 -25.65 -5.83
CA ILE A 41 -0.53 -24.49 -6.70
C ILE A 41 -1.64 -24.87 -7.68
N THR A 42 -2.85 -24.39 -7.42
CA THR A 42 -4.03 -24.60 -8.27
C THR A 42 -4.40 -23.32 -9.00
N THR A 43 -5.28 -23.38 -10.00
CA THR A 43 -5.81 -22.20 -10.68
C THR A 43 -6.44 -21.19 -9.70
N ASN A 44 -7.08 -21.69 -8.64
CA ASN A 44 -7.68 -20.85 -7.60
C ASN A 44 -6.64 -20.08 -6.77
N PHE A 45 -5.43 -20.65 -6.59
CA PHE A 45 -4.32 -19.95 -5.95
C PHE A 45 -3.86 -18.77 -6.81
N TRP A 46 -3.65 -18.98 -8.11
CA TRP A 46 -3.27 -17.90 -9.03
C TRP A 46 -4.31 -16.79 -9.08
N LEU A 47 -5.60 -17.12 -9.12
CA LEU A 47 -6.68 -16.13 -9.06
C LEU A 47 -6.67 -15.35 -7.74
N SER A 48 -6.46 -16.01 -6.61
CA SER A 48 -6.40 -15.36 -5.29
C SER A 48 -5.17 -14.45 -5.18
N PHE A 49 -4.03 -14.89 -5.71
CA PHE A 49 -2.78 -14.14 -5.74
C PHE A 49 -2.89 -12.89 -6.63
N ILE A 50 -3.48 -13.02 -7.82
CA ILE A 50 -3.73 -11.90 -8.73
C ILE A 50 -4.71 -10.89 -8.08
N MET A 51 -5.81 -11.36 -7.49
CA MET A 51 -6.76 -10.48 -6.81
C MET A 51 -6.15 -9.75 -5.60
N SER A 52 -5.30 -10.43 -4.83
CA SER A 52 -4.51 -9.81 -3.75
C SER A 52 -3.64 -8.67 -4.29
N ASN A 53 -2.86 -8.94 -5.34
CA ASN A 53 -1.97 -7.95 -5.93
C ASN A 53 -2.73 -6.75 -6.52
N ILE A 54 -3.86 -6.98 -7.20
CA ILE A 54 -4.72 -5.90 -7.71
C ILE A 54 -5.23 -5.03 -6.54
N ALA A 55 -5.70 -5.64 -5.46
CA ALA A 55 -6.16 -4.90 -4.29
C ALA A 55 -5.03 -4.05 -3.66
N GLY A 56 -3.82 -4.60 -3.59
CA GLY A 56 -2.64 -3.88 -3.09
C GLY A 56 -2.25 -2.69 -3.97
N ILE A 57 -2.25 -2.87 -5.29
CA ILE A 57 -2.01 -1.78 -6.25
C ILE A 57 -3.07 -0.69 -6.12
N VAL A 58 -4.35 -1.04 -6.01
CA VAL A 58 -5.44 -0.07 -5.83
C VAL A 58 -5.30 0.69 -4.52
N ALA A 59 -4.94 0.00 -3.42
CA ALA A 59 -4.72 0.64 -2.12
C ALA A 59 -3.54 1.62 -2.16
N LEU A 60 -2.42 1.24 -2.79
CA LEU A 60 -1.27 2.13 -3.01
C LEU A 60 -1.64 3.32 -3.89
N PHE A 61 -2.35 3.09 -4.99
CA PHE A 61 -2.74 4.15 -5.91
C PHE A 61 -3.70 5.16 -5.27
N ARG A 62 -4.70 4.68 -4.50
CA ARG A 62 -5.61 5.55 -3.76
C ARG A 62 -4.87 6.36 -2.71
N THR A 63 -3.99 5.73 -1.94
CA THR A 63 -3.18 6.41 -0.91
C THR A 63 -2.25 7.44 -1.54
N TYR A 64 -1.66 7.15 -2.70
CA TYR A 64 -0.85 8.10 -3.45
C TYR A 64 -1.67 9.30 -3.94
N LEU A 65 -2.87 9.06 -4.50
CA LEU A 65 -3.76 10.15 -4.92
C LEU A 65 -4.20 11.02 -3.74
N ASP A 66 -4.46 10.41 -2.58
CA ASP A 66 -4.87 11.11 -1.37
C ASP A 66 -3.75 12.05 -0.87
N ILE A 67 -2.50 11.56 -0.85
CA ILE A 67 -1.33 12.38 -0.54
C ILE A 67 -1.20 13.55 -1.52
N LYS A 68 -1.37 13.27 -2.83
CA LYS A 68 -1.24 14.28 -3.89
C LYS A 68 -2.39 15.31 -3.90
N HIS A 69 -3.60 14.94 -3.48
CA HIS A 69 -4.73 15.86 -3.36
C HIS A 69 -4.65 16.75 -2.11
N HIS A 70 -3.80 16.38 -1.14
CA HIS A 70 -3.52 17.16 0.07
C HIS A 70 -2.30 18.10 -0.05
N GLU A 71 -1.63 18.16 -1.22
CA GLU A 71 -0.66 19.21 -1.61
C GLU A 71 -1.36 20.52 -2.03
#